data_AF-A0A932K963-F1
#
_entry.id   AF-A0A932K963-F1
#
_cell.length_a   1.000
_cell.length_b   1.000
_cell.length_c   1.000
_cell.angle_alpha   90.00
_cell.angle_beta   90.00
_cell.angle_gamma   90.00
#
_symmetry.space_group_name_H-M   'P 1'
#
loop_
_entity.id
_entity.type
_entity.pdbx_description
1 polymer ?
#
loop_
_entity_poly.entity_id
_entity_poly.type
_entity_poly.pdbx_seq_one_letter_code
_entity_poly.pdbx_strand_id
1 'polypeptide(L)'
;MPLGQMEARRDLCTLILYYRMLEDYPIVVAANRDEQYQRKALRPHIMHHTPRVYAGKDAHAGGTWLGVNELGLMVGIVNRHSTQPQDSSRRSRGLLCLDLLCQRGAHAARDLLVADEREHTYNSFYLLWADGEHAYLAHNEREITVRQLTQGMYMLTNSSLIDLADVKPTGLRELLHAPAPGQLAALLADLQEVCKT
;
A
#
# COMPACT_ATOMS: atom_id res chain seq x y z
N MET A 1 -21.20 10.16 -8.49
CA MET A 1 -20.53 10.50 -9.76
C MET A 1 -20.58 9.29 -10.68
N PRO A 2 -20.86 9.44 -11.98
CA PRO A 2 -21.00 8.30 -12.89
C PRO A 2 -19.61 7.76 -13.29
N LEU A 3 -19.52 6.43 -13.39
CA LEU A 3 -18.32 5.63 -13.66
C LEU A 3 -17.62 5.89 -15.01
N GLY A 4 -18.07 6.85 -15.81
CA GLY A 4 -17.56 7.15 -17.15
C GLY A 4 -16.30 8.02 -17.22
N GLN A 5 -15.66 8.36 -16.09
CA GLN A 5 -14.43 9.18 -16.06
C GLN A 5 -13.19 8.42 -15.54
N MET A 6 -13.30 7.10 -15.36
CA MET A 6 -12.15 6.25 -15.04
C MET A 6 -11.46 5.71 -16.30
N GLU A 7 -11.64 6.38 -17.44
CA GLU A 7 -10.78 6.17 -18.62
C GLU A 7 -9.32 6.24 -18.18
N ALA A 8 -8.57 5.19 -18.52
CA ALA A 8 -7.21 4.90 -18.13
C ALA A 8 -6.31 6.14 -18.07
N ARG A 9 -6.21 6.75 -16.88
CA ARG A 9 -5.11 7.66 -16.56
C ARG A 9 -3.90 6.79 -16.31
N ARG A 10 -2.96 6.79 -17.26
CA ARG A 10 -1.68 6.06 -17.27
C ARG A 10 -0.70 6.40 -16.13
N ASP A 11 -1.19 7.04 -15.06
CA ASP A 11 -0.42 7.55 -13.91
C ASP A 11 -1.04 7.12 -12.57
N LEU A 12 -1.82 6.02 -12.54
CA LEU A 12 -2.56 5.59 -11.35
C LEU A 12 -1.87 4.41 -10.63
N CYS A 13 -0.98 4.71 -9.68
CA CYS A 13 -0.60 3.74 -8.68
C CYS A 13 -1.82 3.33 -7.85
N THR A 14 -2.01 2.02 -7.71
CA THR A 14 -3.12 1.44 -6.95
C THR A 14 -2.57 0.42 -5.96
N LEU A 15 -3.13 0.38 -4.76
CA LEU A 15 -2.88 -0.66 -3.77
C LEU A 15 -4.20 -1.15 -3.21
N ILE A 16 -4.43 -2.46 -3.30
CA ILE A 16 -5.66 -3.14 -2.88
C ILE A 16 -5.32 -4.09 -1.75
N LEU A 17 -6.06 -4.00 -0.64
CA LEU A 17 -5.92 -4.85 0.53
C LEU A 17 -7.24 -5.56 0.81
N TYR A 18 -7.18 -6.88 0.88
CA TYR A 18 -8.19 -7.74 1.50
C TYR A 18 -7.66 -8.15 2.86
N TYR A 19 -8.29 -7.64 3.92
CA TYR A 19 -7.85 -7.84 5.28
C TYR A 19 -8.83 -8.74 6.04
N ARG A 20 -8.35 -9.91 6.45
CA ARG A 20 -9.08 -10.97 7.17
C ARG A 20 -10.39 -11.38 6.49
N MET A 21 -10.36 -11.38 5.16
CA MET A 21 -11.50 -11.77 4.32
C MET A 21 -11.42 -13.24 3.87
N LEU A 22 -10.25 -13.88 4.00
CA LEU A 22 -10.05 -15.30 3.72
C LEU A 22 -9.48 -15.98 4.96
N GLU A 23 -9.95 -17.19 5.23
CA GLU A 23 -9.61 -17.97 6.44
C GLU A 23 -8.09 -18.25 6.55
N ASP A 24 -7.47 -18.73 5.47
CA ASP A 24 -6.05 -19.09 5.45
C ASP A 24 -5.11 -17.93 5.07
N TYR A 25 -5.66 -16.79 4.62
CA TYR A 25 -4.92 -15.65 4.09
C TYR A 25 -5.41 -14.36 4.73
N PRO A 26 -4.93 -14.01 5.94
CA PRO A 26 -5.40 -12.83 6.66
C PRO A 26 -5.04 -11.52 5.94
N ILE A 27 -4.07 -11.55 5.02
CA ILE A 27 -3.70 -10.44 4.16
C ILE A 27 -3.59 -10.97 2.73
N VAL A 28 -4.38 -10.41 1.82
CA VAL A 28 -4.14 -10.49 0.39
C VAL A 28 -3.97 -9.07 -0.14
N VAL A 29 -2.87 -8.83 -0.85
CA VAL A 29 -2.53 -7.52 -1.38
C VAL A 29 -2.21 -7.62 -2.87
N ALA A 30 -2.68 -6.63 -3.62
CA ALA A 30 -2.24 -6.38 -4.98
C ALA A 30 -1.88 -4.92 -5.13
N ALA A 31 -0.87 -4.62 -5.94
CA ALA A 31 -0.51 -3.25 -6.23
C ALA A 31 -0.04 -3.11 -7.66
N ASN A 32 -0.42 -2.00 -8.28
CA ASN A 32 0.17 -1.52 -9.52
C ASN A 32 0.91 -0.20 -9.29
N ARG A 33 2.04 0.00 -9.98
CA ARG A 33 2.89 1.19 -9.88
C ARG A 33 3.14 1.77 -11.27
N ASP A 34 2.30 2.70 -11.68
CA ASP A 34 2.35 3.27 -13.05
C ASP A 34 3.08 4.62 -13.16
N GLU A 35 3.39 5.27 -12.03
CA GLU A 35 3.65 6.73 -12.05
C GLU A 35 4.98 7.17 -12.69
N GLN A 36 5.96 6.29 -12.92
CA GLN A 36 7.23 6.66 -13.57
C GLN A 36 7.91 5.49 -14.28
N TYR A 37 7.54 5.19 -15.53
CA TYR A 37 8.23 4.20 -16.39
C TYR A 37 9.75 4.39 -16.48
N GLN A 38 10.24 5.62 -16.32
CA GLN A 38 11.67 5.93 -16.33
C GLN A 38 12.40 5.59 -15.03
N ARG A 39 11.68 5.41 -13.90
CA ARG A 39 12.28 4.98 -12.63
C ARG A 39 12.58 3.49 -12.69
N LYS A 40 13.85 3.17 -12.90
CA LYS A 40 14.33 1.79 -12.81
C LYS A 40 14.05 1.23 -11.41
N ALA A 41 13.55 0.02 -11.39
CA ALA A 41 13.28 -0.73 -10.17
C ALA A 41 13.94 -2.11 -10.28
N LEU A 42 14.50 -2.60 -9.18
CA LEU A 42 14.93 -3.99 -9.10
C LEU A 42 13.75 -4.87 -8.72
N ARG A 43 13.71 -6.07 -9.32
CA ARG A 43 12.73 -7.11 -8.96
C ARG A 43 12.79 -7.41 -7.47
N PRO A 44 11.69 -7.92 -6.88
CA PRO A 44 11.67 -8.31 -5.48
C PRO A 44 12.85 -9.20 -5.11
N HIS A 45 13.55 -8.84 -4.04
CA HIS A 45 14.69 -9.57 -3.48
C HIS A 45 14.77 -9.32 -1.98
N ILE A 46 15.69 -10.00 -1.31
CA ILE A 46 15.96 -9.76 0.11
C ILE A 46 16.63 -8.40 0.26
N MET A 47 15.91 -7.42 0.82
CA MET A 47 16.39 -6.05 1.06
C MET A 47 16.98 -5.86 2.45
N HIS A 48 16.61 -6.72 3.40
CA HIS A 48 17.12 -6.73 4.78
C HIS A 48 17.19 -8.16 5.27
N HIS A 49 18.10 -8.47 6.21
CA HIS A 49 18.34 -9.85 6.66
C HIS A 49 17.77 -10.17 8.03
N THR A 50 17.45 -9.19 8.88
CA THR A 50 16.95 -9.47 10.25
C THR A 50 16.02 -8.37 10.77
N PRO A 51 14.69 -8.47 10.59
CA PRO A 51 14.00 -9.57 9.92
C PRO A 51 14.32 -9.58 8.42
N ARG A 52 14.20 -10.75 7.79
CA ARG A 52 14.27 -10.87 6.33
C ARG A 52 13.12 -10.10 5.71
N VAL A 53 13.44 -9.13 4.87
CA VAL A 53 12.47 -8.31 4.13
C VAL A 53 12.57 -8.65 2.66
N TYR A 54 11.45 -9.04 2.05
CA TYR A 54 11.31 -9.28 0.62
C TYR A 54 10.52 -8.15 -0.03
N ALA A 55 11.17 -7.40 -0.93
CA ALA A 55 10.62 -6.18 -1.48
C ALA A 55 11.30 -5.81 -2.80
N GLY A 56 10.60 -5.04 -3.65
CA GLY A 56 11.22 -4.38 -4.79
C GLY A 56 12.07 -3.18 -4.33
N LYS A 57 13.15 -2.86 -5.05
CA LYS A 57 14.00 -1.71 -4.69
C LYS A 57 13.90 -0.61 -5.74
N ASP A 58 13.60 0.59 -5.28
CA ASP A 58 13.69 1.80 -6.09
C ASP A 58 15.16 2.14 -6.34
N ALA A 59 15.59 2.17 -7.60
CA ALA A 59 17.01 2.35 -7.93
C ALA A 59 17.51 3.77 -7.65
N HIS A 60 16.62 4.76 -7.49
CA HIS A 60 16.99 6.15 -7.26
C HIS A 60 17.07 6.45 -5.76
N ALA A 61 16.01 6.15 -5.02
CA ALA A 61 15.90 6.49 -3.60
C ALA A 61 16.37 5.36 -2.67
N GLY A 62 16.61 4.16 -3.20
CA GLY A 62 17.12 3.00 -2.46
C GLY A 62 16.09 2.29 -1.57
N GLY A 63 14.89 2.86 -1.41
CA GLY A 63 13.79 2.29 -0.62
C GLY A 63 12.88 1.34 -1.41
N THR A 64 11.68 1.08 -0.88
CA THR A 64 10.66 0.22 -1.49
C THR A 64 9.28 0.87 -1.52
N TRP A 65 8.39 0.41 -2.40
CA TRP A 65 6.97 0.80 -2.43
C TRP A 65 6.03 -0.30 -1.90
N LEU A 66 6.47 -1.55 -1.87
CA LEU A 66 5.72 -2.69 -1.36
C LEU A 66 6.69 -3.78 -0.92
N GLY A 67 6.41 -4.37 0.23
CA GLY A 67 7.18 -5.50 0.73
C GLY A 67 6.45 -6.29 1.80
N VAL A 68 7.04 -7.43 2.13
CA VAL A 68 6.67 -8.26 3.27
C VAL A 68 7.93 -8.68 4.01
N ASN A 69 7.82 -8.93 5.31
CA ASN A 69 8.90 -9.55 6.07
C ASN A 69 8.57 -10.98 6.49
N GLU A 70 9.57 -11.72 6.96
CA GLU A 70 9.40 -13.12 7.40
C GLU A 70 8.51 -13.30 8.64
N LEU A 71 8.16 -12.21 9.32
CA LEU A 71 7.27 -12.20 10.48
C LEU A 71 5.80 -11.96 10.09
N GLY A 72 5.51 -11.81 8.79
CA GLY A 72 4.15 -11.61 8.29
C GLY A 72 3.69 -10.15 8.26
N LEU A 73 4.60 -9.19 8.45
CA LEU A 73 4.29 -7.77 8.28
C LEU A 73 4.38 -7.38 6.80
N MET A 74 3.29 -6.85 6.25
CA MET A 74 3.21 -6.21 4.94
C MET A 74 3.23 -4.69 5.10
N VAL A 75 3.94 -4.00 4.22
CA VAL A 75 3.93 -2.54 4.13
C VAL A 75 3.88 -2.13 2.66
N GLY A 76 3.01 -1.18 2.32
CA GLY A 76 2.93 -0.60 1.00
C GLY A 76 2.62 0.88 1.03
N ILE A 77 3.12 1.62 0.05
CA ILE A 77 3.00 3.08 -0.04
C ILE A 77 2.59 3.52 -1.44
N VAL A 78 1.69 4.49 -1.49
CA VAL A 78 1.25 5.17 -2.71
C VAL A 78 1.56 6.66 -2.58
N ASN A 79 2.16 7.26 -3.60
CA ASN A 79 2.42 8.69 -3.61
C ASN A 79 1.12 9.45 -3.80
N ARG A 80 0.80 10.37 -2.87
CA ARG A 80 -0.47 11.10 -2.91
C ARG A 80 -0.29 12.39 -3.69
N HIS A 81 -1.24 12.70 -4.57
CA HIS A 81 -1.33 14.02 -5.17
C HIS A 81 -1.55 15.08 -4.09
N SER A 82 -0.79 16.15 -4.19
CA SER A 82 -0.85 17.29 -3.28
C SER A 82 -0.77 18.57 -4.08
N THR A 83 -1.42 19.61 -3.59
CA THR A 83 -1.27 20.97 -4.13
C THR A 83 0.07 21.59 -3.77
N GLN A 84 0.80 21.00 -2.81
CA GLN A 84 2.16 21.42 -2.49
C GLN A 84 3.16 20.89 -3.53
N PRO A 85 4.17 21.70 -3.91
CA PRO A 85 5.24 21.23 -4.78
C PRO A 85 6.03 20.09 -4.10
N GLN A 86 6.54 19.15 -4.91
CA GLN A 86 7.46 18.13 -4.41
C GLN A 86 8.74 18.79 -3.91
N ASP A 87 9.18 18.38 -2.73
CA ASP A 87 10.39 18.87 -2.08
C ASP A 87 11.41 17.75 -1.98
N SER A 88 12.51 17.88 -2.72
CA SER A 88 13.60 16.90 -2.77
C SER A 88 14.44 16.83 -1.50
N SER A 89 14.32 17.81 -0.59
CA SER A 89 15.02 17.79 0.70
C SER A 89 14.34 16.88 1.73
N ARG A 90 13.06 16.53 1.50
CA ARG A 90 12.29 15.67 2.39
C ARG A 90 12.74 14.22 2.30
N ARG A 91 12.58 13.50 3.41
CA ARG A 91 12.97 12.09 3.52
C ARG A 91 12.18 11.23 2.52
N SER A 92 12.84 10.19 2.01
CA SER A 92 12.23 9.26 1.08
C SER A 92 11.14 8.43 1.77
N ARG A 93 9.92 8.54 1.25
CA ARG A 93 8.77 7.68 1.54
C ARG A 93 9.09 6.18 1.43
N GLY A 94 9.91 5.82 0.45
CA GLY A 94 10.30 4.42 0.26
C GLY A 94 11.31 3.92 1.29
N LEU A 95 12.10 4.81 1.90
CA LEU A 95 12.95 4.45 3.03
C LEU A 95 12.11 4.25 4.30
N LEU A 96 11.14 5.12 4.55
CA LEU A 96 10.16 4.92 5.62
C LEU A 96 9.44 3.57 5.49
N CYS A 97 8.99 3.22 4.28
CA CYS A 97 8.38 1.91 4.01
C CYS A 97 9.32 0.75 4.38
N LEU A 98 10.61 0.85 4.03
CA LEU A 98 11.61 -0.15 4.39
C LEU A 98 11.85 -0.23 5.91
N ASP A 99 11.90 0.91 6.61
CA ASP A 99 12.08 0.94 8.07
C ASP A 99 10.93 0.26 8.81
N LEU A 100 9.69 0.48 8.35
CA LEU A 100 8.52 -0.21 8.88
C LEU A 100 8.62 -1.72 8.64
N LEU A 101 9.07 -2.17 7.46
CA LEU A 101 9.26 -3.59 7.15
C LEU A 101 10.30 -4.27 8.05
N CYS A 102 11.24 -3.51 8.60
CA CYS A 102 12.20 -4.03 9.58
C CYS A 102 11.62 -4.23 10.98
N GLN A 103 10.35 -3.86 11.22
CA GLN A 103 9.69 -4.02 12.51
C GLN A 103 9.08 -5.41 12.71
N ARG A 104 8.86 -5.76 13.98
CA ARG A 104 8.40 -7.10 14.39
C ARG A 104 6.92 -7.37 14.12
N GLY A 105 6.14 -6.34 13.83
CA GLY A 105 4.70 -6.40 13.64
C GLY A 105 4.11 -5.00 13.47
N ALA A 106 2.80 -4.93 13.24
CA ALA A 106 2.12 -3.70 12.84
C ALA A 106 2.07 -2.65 13.96
N HIS A 107 1.97 -3.04 15.22
CA HIS A 107 2.08 -2.11 16.36
C HIS A 107 3.47 -1.48 16.46
N ALA A 108 4.54 -2.27 16.35
CA ALA A 108 5.91 -1.74 16.39
C ALA A 108 6.18 -0.79 15.20
N ALA A 109 5.65 -1.12 14.03
CA ALA A 109 5.70 -0.25 12.85
C ALA A 109 4.99 1.10 13.07
N ARG A 110 3.83 1.10 13.74
CA ARG A 110 3.13 2.32 14.15
C ARG A 110 3.98 3.17 15.08
N ASP A 111 4.59 2.56 16.10
CA ASP A 111 5.38 3.29 17.09
C ASP A 111 6.63 3.92 16.46
N LEU A 112 7.26 3.21 15.50
CA LEU A 112 8.35 3.76 14.70
C LEU A 112 7.89 4.97 13.88
N LEU A 113 6.75 4.90 13.20
CA LEU A 113 6.22 6.00 12.39
C LEU A 113 6.01 7.27 13.22
N VAL A 114 5.43 7.14 14.42
CA VAL A 114 5.18 8.25 15.34
C VAL A 114 6.48 8.87 15.86
N ALA A 115 7.51 8.05 16.09
CA ALA A 115 8.82 8.55 16.48
C ALA A 115 9.52 9.27 15.32
N ASP A 116 9.47 8.67 14.13
CA ASP A 116 10.14 9.16 12.92
C ASP A 116 9.58 10.51 12.43
N GLU A 117 8.28 10.74 12.60
CA GLU A 117 7.62 12.02 12.25
C GLU A 117 8.25 13.23 12.97
N ARG A 118 8.84 13.03 14.15
CA ARG A 118 9.45 14.11 14.93
C ARG A 118 10.78 14.58 14.36
N GLU A 119 11.46 13.71 13.62
CA GLU A 119 12.80 13.94 13.08
C GLU A 119 12.76 14.21 11.57
N HIS A 120 11.71 13.76 10.89
CA HIS A 120 11.65 13.76 9.43
C HIS A 120 10.34 14.29 8.88
N THR A 121 10.44 14.97 7.73
CA THR A 121 9.28 15.38 6.94
C THR A 121 9.25 14.63 5.61
N TYR A 122 8.05 14.53 5.05
CA TYR A 122 7.78 13.73 3.85
C TYR A 122 6.96 14.51 2.82
N ASN A 123 7.16 14.18 1.55
CA ASN A 123 6.19 14.51 0.51
C ASN A 123 4.89 13.71 0.74
N SER A 124 3.76 14.14 0.18
CA SER A 124 2.46 13.50 0.46
C SER A 124 2.40 12.02 0.06
N PHE A 125 1.78 11.20 0.91
CA PHE A 125 1.64 9.75 0.73
C PHE A 125 0.38 9.18 1.38
N TYR A 126 0.02 7.97 0.95
CA TYR A 126 -0.73 6.99 1.72
C TYR A 126 0.20 5.81 2.05
N LEU A 127 0.27 5.42 3.31
CA LEU A 127 1.09 4.32 3.81
C LEU A 127 0.20 3.31 4.51
N LEU A 128 0.20 2.08 4.03
CA LEU A 128 -0.60 0.98 4.57
C LEU A 128 0.33 -0.08 5.11
N TRP A 129 0.04 -0.61 6.30
CA TRP A 129 0.73 -1.78 6.81
C TRP A 129 -0.21 -2.67 7.59
N ALA A 130 0.07 -3.98 7.56
CA ALA A 130 -0.74 -4.97 8.24
C ALA A 130 0.08 -6.20 8.62
N ASP A 131 -0.26 -6.81 9.75
CA ASP A 131 0.07 -8.20 10.09
C ASP A 131 -1.22 -9.01 10.26
N GLY A 132 -1.14 -10.25 10.72
CA GLY A 132 -2.32 -11.11 10.88
C GLY A 132 -3.37 -10.60 11.88
N GLU A 133 -3.01 -9.62 12.73
CA GLU A 133 -3.83 -9.15 13.84
C GLU A 133 -4.29 -7.70 13.69
N HIS A 134 -3.41 -6.82 13.20
CA HIS A 134 -3.65 -5.39 13.07
C HIS A 134 -3.30 -4.85 11.67
N ALA A 135 -4.13 -3.93 11.19
CA ALA A 135 -3.90 -3.18 9.96
C ALA A 135 -4.06 -1.68 10.24
N TYR A 136 -3.23 -0.87 9.59
CA TYR A 136 -3.21 0.58 9.74
C TYR A 136 -3.01 1.26 8.40
N LEU A 137 -3.58 2.45 8.31
CA LEU A 137 -3.38 3.39 7.24
C LEU A 137 -2.89 4.72 7.81
N ALA A 138 -1.86 5.29 7.21
CA ALA A 138 -1.42 6.63 7.48
C ALA A 138 -1.42 7.51 6.23
N HIS A 139 -1.64 8.81 6.42
CA HIS A 139 -1.42 9.81 5.39
C HIS A 139 -0.90 11.10 6.02
N ASN A 140 -0.16 11.89 5.25
CA ASN A 140 0.38 13.17 5.72
C ASN A 140 -0.21 14.36 4.96
N GLU A 141 -0.58 15.39 5.72
CA GLU A 141 -0.89 16.73 5.21
C GLU A 141 0.04 17.77 5.84
N ARG A 142 -0.19 18.08 7.11
CA ARG A 142 0.74 18.83 7.96
C ARG A 142 1.44 17.91 8.94
N GLU A 143 0.67 16.98 9.49
CA GLU A 143 1.08 15.89 10.37
C GLU A 143 0.64 14.57 9.75
N ILE A 144 1.17 13.46 10.26
CA ILE A 144 0.83 12.09 9.90
C ILE A 144 -0.37 11.67 10.74
N THR A 145 -1.50 11.48 10.07
CA THR A 145 -2.69 10.89 10.69
C THR A 145 -2.65 9.38 10.51
N VAL A 146 -2.80 8.62 11.59
CA VAL A 146 -2.89 7.15 11.57
C VAL A 146 -4.31 6.70 11.91
N ARG A 147 -4.87 5.81 11.10
CA ARG A 147 -6.16 5.14 11.30
C ARG A 147 -5.94 3.63 11.37
N GLN A 148 -6.46 2.99 12.40
CA GLN A 148 -6.55 1.53 12.44
C GLN A 148 -7.69 1.06 11.53
N LEU A 149 -7.44 0.01 10.75
CA LEU A 149 -8.41 -0.60 9.86
C LEU A 149 -9.04 -1.83 10.54
N THR A 150 -10.29 -2.08 10.20
CA THR A 150 -11.02 -3.29 10.59
C THR A 150 -10.95 -4.32 9.47
N GLN A 151 -11.49 -5.52 9.70
CA GLN A 151 -11.69 -6.50 8.64
C GLN A 151 -12.46 -5.87 7.46
N GLY A 152 -12.00 -6.08 6.22
CA GLY A 152 -12.61 -5.47 5.05
C GLY A 152 -11.74 -5.45 3.80
N MET A 153 -12.19 -4.69 2.81
CA MET A 153 -11.53 -4.49 1.53
C MET A 153 -11.23 -3.00 1.34
N TYR A 154 -9.97 -2.68 1.08
CA TYR A 154 -9.48 -1.31 0.98
C TYR A 154 -8.76 -1.11 -0.34
N MET A 155 -8.95 0.06 -0.94
CA MET A 155 -8.21 0.49 -2.12
C MET A 155 -7.61 1.87 -1.89
N LEU A 156 -6.34 2.01 -2.23
CA LEU A 156 -5.60 3.26 -2.27
C LEU A 156 -5.26 3.57 -3.71
N THR A 157 -5.43 4.83 -4.08
CA THR A 157 -4.92 5.40 -5.32
C THR A 157 -4.11 6.66 -5.01
N ASN A 158 -3.40 7.24 -5.99
CA ASN A 158 -2.73 8.53 -5.80
C ASN A 158 -3.67 9.67 -5.37
N SER A 159 -4.99 9.53 -5.58
CA SER A 159 -5.97 10.61 -5.39
C SER A 159 -6.95 10.34 -4.25
N SER A 160 -7.12 9.09 -3.82
CA SER A 160 -8.23 8.70 -2.95
C SER A 160 -7.92 7.42 -2.18
N LEU A 161 -8.39 7.42 -0.92
CA LEU A 161 -8.66 6.21 -0.16
C LEU A 161 -10.12 5.81 -0.40
N ILE A 162 -10.35 4.55 -0.70
CA ILE A 162 -11.66 3.97 -0.92
C ILE A 162 -11.81 2.77 0.03
N ASP A 163 -12.70 2.90 1.01
CA ASP A 163 -13.24 1.73 1.72
C ASP A 163 -14.31 1.11 0.81
N LEU A 164 -14.03 -0.08 0.29
CA LEU A 164 -14.93 -0.69 -0.68
C LEU A 164 -16.24 -1.14 -0.04
N ALA A 165 -16.36 -1.18 1.30
CA ALA A 165 -17.63 -1.43 1.96
C ALA A 165 -18.67 -0.33 1.68
N ASP A 166 -18.23 0.92 1.47
CA ASP A 166 -19.09 2.10 1.35
C ASP A 166 -19.46 2.47 -0.11
N VAL A 167 -18.85 1.81 -1.10
CA VAL A 167 -19.07 2.13 -2.52
C VAL A 167 -20.23 1.32 -3.08
N LYS A 168 -21.18 1.92 -3.81
CA LYS A 168 -22.24 1.13 -4.47
C LYS A 168 -21.64 0.01 -5.35
N PRO A 169 -22.22 -1.21 -5.36
CA PRO A 169 -21.69 -2.36 -6.09
C PRO A 169 -21.90 -2.19 -7.59
N THR A 170 -21.07 -1.36 -8.22
CA THR A 170 -21.06 -1.08 -9.65
C THR A 170 -19.63 -0.85 -10.11
N GLY A 171 -19.26 -1.40 -11.27
CA GLY A 171 -17.93 -1.28 -11.87
C GLY A 171 -16.81 -1.91 -11.03
N LEU A 172 -15.88 -1.10 -10.50
CA LEU A 172 -14.68 -1.60 -9.82
C LEU A 172 -14.97 -2.52 -8.61
N ARG A 173 -16.13 -2.36 -7.95
CA ARG A 173 -16.58 -3.25 -6.86
C ARG A 173 -17.18 -4.57 -7.36
N GLU A 174 -17.57 -4.68 -8.63
CA GLU A 174 -17.97 -5.98 -9.21
C GLU A 174 -16.74 -6.88 -9.41
N LEU A 175 -15.62 -6.29 -9.88
CA LEU A 175 -14.33 -6.98 -9.96
C LEU A 175 -13.73 -7.22 -8.57
N LEU A 176 -13.85 -6.24 -7.67
CA LEU A 176 -13.37 -6.34 -6.29
C LEU A 176 -14.52 -6.68 -5.32
N HIS A 177 -14.94 -7.94 -5.38
CA HIS A 177 -15.97 -8.50 -4.52
C HIS A 177 -15.37 -9.23 -3.32
N ALA A 178 -16.18 -9.42 -2.27
CA ALA A 178 -15.77 -10.25 -1.15
C ALA A 178 -15.60 -11.71 -1.62
N PRO A 179 -14.45 -12.35 -1.39
CA PRO A 179 -14.21 -13.70 -1.87
C PRO A 179 -15.09 -14.69 -1.11
N ALA A 180 -15.67 -15.67 -1.81
CA ALA A 180 -16.28 -16.81 -1.13
C ALA A 180 -15.18 -17.74 -0.58
N PRO A 181 -15.49 -18.57 0.43
CA PRO A 181 -14.54 -19.56 0.94
C PRO A 181 -13.95 -20.41 -0.19
N GLY A 182 -12.63 -20.63 -0.18
CA GLY A 182 -11.93 -21.42 -1.18
C GLY A 182 -11.64 -20.73 -2.53
N GLN A 183 -11.94 -19.44 -2.69
CA GLN A 183 -11.80 -18.72 -3.97
C GLN A 183 -10.49 -17.91 -4.13
N LEU A 184 -9.41 -18.24 -3.42
CA LEU A 184 -8.15 -17.49 -3.55
C LEU A 184 -7.69 -17.38 -5.02
N ALA A 185 -7.76 -18.45 -5.80
CA ALA A 185 -7.31 -18.44 -7.19
C ALA A 185 -8.12 -17.48 -8.07
N ALA A 186 -9.44 -17.40 -7.87
CA ALA A 186 -10.30 -16.46 -8.58
C ALA A 186 -9.99 -15.02 -8.17
N LEU A 187 -9.87 -14.76 -6.86
CA LEU A 187 -9.48 -13.45 -6.35
C LEU A 187 -8.13 -12.99 -6.91
N LEU A 188 -7.13 -13.87 -6.97
CA LEU A 188 -5.83 -13.54 -7.53
C LEU A 188 -5.92 -13.25 -9.04
N ALA A 189 -6.80 -13.92 -9.78
CA ALA A 189 -7.03 -13.63 -11.20
C ALA A 189 -7.67 -12.24 -11.39
N ASP A 190 -8.69 -11.90 -10.60
CA ASP A 190 -9.34 -10.60 -10.63
C ASP A 190 -8.36 -9.48 -10.26
N LEU A 191 -7.57 -9.68 -9.20
CA LEU A 191 -6.53 -8.74 -8.78
C LEU A 191 -5.45 -8.55 -9.85
N GLN A 192 -5.08 -9.61 -10.56
CA GLN A 192 -4.16 -9.53 -11.70
C GLN A 192 -4.76 -8.74 -12.86
N GLU A 193 -6.05 -8.88 -13.15
CA GLU A 193 -6.73 -8.09 -14.18
C GLU A 193 -6.74 -6.60 -13.82
N VAL A 194 -7.09 -6.27 -12.58
CA VAL A 194 -7.11 -4.89 -12.08
C VAL A 194 -5.71 -4.25 -12.07
N CYS A 195 -4.65 -5.03 -11.82
CA CYS A 195 -3.27 -4.51 -11.77
C CYS A 195 -2.50 -4.64 -13.11
N LYS A 196 -3.12 -5.11 -14.20
CA LYS A 196 -2.49 -5.23 -15.53
C LYS A 196 -2.57 -3.95 -16.36
N THR A 197 -3.47 -3.04 -16.01
CA THR A 197 -3.73 -1.77 -16.69
C THR A 197 -2.88 -0.65 -16.12
#